data_AF-A0A7X7P9U0-F1
#
_entry.id   AF-A0A7X7P9U0-F1
#
_cell.length_a   1.000
_cell.length_b   1.000
_cell.length_c   1.000
_cell.angle_alpha   90.00
_cell.angle_beta   90.00
_cell.angle_gamma   90.00
#
_symmetry.space_group_name_H-M   'P 1'
#
loop_
_entity.id
_entity.type
_entity.pdbx_description
1 polymer ?
#
loop_
_entity_poly.entity_id
_entity_poly.type
_entity_poly.pdbx_seq_one_letter_code
_entity_poly.pdbx_strand_id
1 'polypeptide(L)'
;TAIVHFTLRQRTRLAAMRSRDGVLVLQTLLWPDEVRAAEFPVLDGAATPHKKELAMADTLVDSMSADFRPEEFTDDYQEQLRALLDDMIASGGKKVTVPETDEDSGQDAEVVDLVAALRRSVEAAGGRVGDRDSGTSPKKASRTAKKTTKKAPAKKATAKKAATKKTPAKKTAATKPTARKRA
;
A
#
# COMPACT_ATOMS: atom_id res chain seq x y z
N THR A 1 8.27 -15.63 27.52
CA THR A 1 8.53 -14.19 27.64
C THR A 1 8.41 -13.81 29.10
N ALA A 2 9.38 -13.06 29.64
CA ALA A 2 9.37 -12.55 31.02
C ALA A 2 9.25 -11.02 30.99
N ILE A 3 8.54 -10.43 31.96
CA ILE A 3 8.50 -8.98 32.14
C ILE A 3 9.62 -8.59 33.10
N VAL A 4 10.43 -7.61 32.70
CA VAL A 4 11.60 -7.17 33.45
C VAL A 4 11.65 -5.65 33.52
N HIS A 5 12.30 -5.14 34.56
CA HIS A 5 12.77 -3.75 34.58
C HIS A 5 14.19 -3.71 34.00
N PHE A 6 14.40 -2.84 33.02
CA PHE A 6 15.67 -2.69 32.33
C PHE A 6 16.09 -1.23 32.32
N THR A 7 17.30 -0.95 32.78
CA THR A 7 17.87 0.40 32.78
C THR A 7 18.84 0.53 31.61
N LEU A 8 18.53 1.42 30.66
CA LEU A 8 19.43 1.78 29.58
C LEU A 8 19.93 3.20 29.79
N ARG A 9 21.25 3.36 29.96
CA ARG A 9 21.90 4.63 30.30
C ARG A 9 21.32 5.18 31.61
N GLN A 10 20.57 6.28 31.56
CA GLN A 10 20.00 6.92 32.75
C GLN A 10 18.52 6.63 33.03
N ARG A 11 17.83 5.79 32.22
CA ARG A 11 16.36 5.60 32.35
C ARG A 11 15.99 4.12 32.48
N THR A 12 15.24 3.81 33.53
CA THR A 12 14.61 2.49 33.74
C THR A 12 13.30 2.41 32.95
N ARG A 13 13.11 1.31 32.21
CA ARG A 13 11.92 1.01 31.42
C ARG A 13 11.43 -0.39 31.72
N LEU A 14 10.14 -0.63 31.51
CA LEU A 14 9.60 -1.98 31.41
C LEU A 14 10.04 -2.61 30.07
N ALA A 15 10.35 -3.89 30.09
CA ALA A 15 10.70 -4.63 28.88
C ALA A 15 10.16 -6.06 28.93
N ALA A 16 9.84 -6.59 27.76
CA ALA A 16 9.55 -8.00 27.55
C ALA A 16 10.82 -8.71 27.05
N MET A 17 11.35 -9.62 27.86
CA MET A 17 12.52 -10.42 27.52
C MET A 17 12.09 -11.81 27.04
N ARG A 18 12.63 -12.25 25.91
CA ARG A 18 12.38 -13.58 25.33
C ARG A 18 13.68 -14.23 24.89
N SER A 19 13.81 -15.54 25.10
CA SER A 19 14.88 -16.32 24.49
C SER A 19 14.43 -16.73 23.09
N ARG A 20 15.28 -16.50 22.09
CA ARG A 20 15.07 -16.90 20.70
C ARG A 20 16.41 -17.39 20.16
N ASP A 21 16.44 -18.60 19.59
CA ASP A 21 17.64 -19.16 18.93
C ASP A 21 18.92 -19.10 19.79
N GLY A 22 18.79 -19.31 21.11
CA GLY A 22 19.91 -19.28 22.05
C GLY A 22 20.38 -17.89 22.50
N VAL A 23 19.78 -16.81 21.98
CA VAL A 23 20.04 -15.43 22.40
C VAL A 23 18.86 -14.84 23.18
N LEU A 24 19.15 -13.83 24.01
CA LEU A 24 18.12 -13.04 24.69
C LEU A 24 17.75 -11.83 23.84
N VAL A 25 16.48 -11.74 23.47
CA VAL A 25 15.89 -10.59 22.79
C VAL A 25 15.10 -9.79 23.82
N LEU A 26 15.44 -8.52 23.96
CA LEU A 26 14.78 -7.59 24.85
C LEU A 26 13.98 -6.58 24.03
N GLN A 27 12.68 -6.49 24.27
CA GLN A 27 11.79 -5.51 23.65
C GLN A 27 11.32 -4.54 24.73
N THR A 28 11.75 -3.28 24.64
CA THR A 28 11.27 -2.22 25.54
C THR A 28 9.79 -1.93 25.33
N LEU A 29 9.06 -1.77 26.43
CA LEU A 29 7.65 -1.40 26.47
C LEU A 29 7.52 0.08 26.85
N LEU A 30 6.47 0.72 26.35
CA LEU A 30 6.07 2.05 26.81
C LEU A 30 5.39 1.95 28.17
N TRP A 31 5.57 2.96 29.02
CA TRP A 31 4.82 3.09 30.26
C TRP A 31 3.37 3.52 30.00
N PRO A 32 2.42 3.26 30.93
CA PRO A 32 1.01 3.64 30.74
C PRO A 32 0.79 5.14 30.47
N ASP A 33 1.62 6.01 31.05
CA ASP A 33 1.62 7.45 30.83
C ASP A 33 2.22 7.88 29.48
N GLU A 34 3.06 7.04 28.88
CA GLU A 34 3.63 7.26 27.54
C GLU A 34 2.67 6.79 26.42
N VAL A 35 1.67 5.97 26.76
CA VAL A 35 0.64 5.51 25.84
C VAL A 35 -0.49 6.54 25.78
N ARG A 36 -0.64 7.20 24.62
CA ARG A 36 -1.78 8.09 24.37
C ARG A 36 -3.00 7.28 23.93
N ALA A 37 -4.17 7.66 24.42
CA ALA A 37 -5.43 7.12 23.91
C ALA A 37 -5.59 7.47 22.43
N ALA A 38 -5.92 6.47 21.63
CA ALA A 38 -6.19 6.63 20.21
C ALA A 38 -7.63 7.12 20.01
N GLU A 39 -7.86 8.42 20.27
CA GLU A 39 -9.16 9.06 20.05
C GLU A 39 -9.16 9.79 18.71
N PHE A 40 -9.95 9.28 17.76
CA PHE A 40 -10.09 9.85 16.44
C PHE A 40 -11.57 10.14 16.17
N PRO A 41 -12.09 11.33 16.55
CA PRO A 41 -13.50 11.68 16.37
C PRO A 41 -13.99 11.58 14.92
N VAL A 42 -13.08 11.71 13.95
CA VAL A 42 -13.35 11.55 12.51
C VAL A 42 -13.78 10.13 12.16
N LEU A 43 -13.41 9.14 12.97
CA LEU A 43 -13.77 7.74 12.75
C LEU A 43 -15.13 7.37 13.36
N ASP A 44 -15.74 8.27 14.14
CA ASP A 44 -17.05 8.05 14.75
C ASP A 44 -18.12 8.00 13.65
N GLY A 45 -18.64 6.80 13.39
CA GLY A 45 -19.60 6.56 12.30
C GLY A 45 -18.97 6.33 10.93
N ALA A 46 -17.65 6.13 10.85
CA ALA A 46 -17.00 5.73 9.61
C ALA A 46 -17.61 4.42 9.07
N ALA A 47 -18.00 4.44 7.79
CA ALA A 47 -18.57 3.28 7.14
C ALA A 47 -17.52 2.17 7.02
N THR A 48 -17.92 0.93 7.31
CA THR A 48 -17.06 -0.23 7.08
C THR A 48 -16.80 -0.38 5.57
N PRO A 49 -15.54 -0.56 5.13
CA PRO A 49 -15.20 -0.72 3.72
C PRO A 49 -15.99 -1.85 3.05
N HIS A 50 -16.38 -1.64 1.79
CA HIS A 50 -17.05 -2.67 1.02
C HIS A 50 -16.07 -3.76 0.57
N LYS A 51 -16.58 -4.98 0.36
CA LYS A 51 -15.75 -6.14 -0.05
C LYS A 51 -14.96 -5.90 -1.34
N LYS A 52 -15.48 -5.08 -2.27
CA LYS A 52 -14.78 -4.74 -3.52
C LYS A 52 -13.59 -3.81 -3.29
N GLU A 53 -13.71 -2.88 -2.34
CA GLU A 53 -12.65 -1.93 -1.98
C GLU A 53 -11.51 -2.66 -1.27
N LEU A 54 -11.84 -3.59 -0.38
CA LEU A 54 -10.84 -4.46 0.26
C LEU A 54 -10.08 -5.31 -0.77
N ALA A 55 -10.79 -5.94 -1.71
CA ALA A 55 -10.14 -6.74 -2.75
C ALA A 55 -9.22 -5.91 -3.67
N MET A 56 -9.59 -4.66 -3.94
CA MET A 56 -8.73 -3.72 -4.68
C MET A 56 -7.50 -3.33 -3.86
N ALA A 57 -7.66 -3.05 -2.57
CA ALA A 57 -6.56 -2.71 -1.67
C ALA A 57 -5.58 -3.89 -1.52
N ASP A 58 -6.08 -5.12 -1.37
CA ASP A 58 -5.24 -6.33 -1.30
C ASP A 58 -4.38 -6.45 -2.58
N THR A 59 -4.97 -6.24 -3.75
CA THR A 59 -4.22 -6.30 -5.03
C THR A 59 -3.11 -5.25 -5.10
N LEU A 60 -3.37 -4.04 -4.58
CA LEU A 60 -2.37 -2.98 -4.53
C LEU A 60 -1.23 -3.31 -3.57
N VAL A 61 -1.56 -3.79 -2.36
CA VAL A 61 -0.55 -4.22 -1.38
C VAL A 61 0.29 -5.36 -1.95
N ASP A 62 -0.33 -6.35 -2.59
CA ASP A 62 0.39 -7.45 -3.22
C ASP A 62 1.36 -6.95 -4.31
N SER A 63 0.94 -5.98 -5.13
CA SER A 63 1.80 -5.39 -6.18
C SER A 63 2.99 -4.59 -5.64
N MET A 64 2.90 -4.08 -4.42
CA MET A 64 3.95 -3.29 -3.75
C MET A 64 4.70 -4.11 -2.69
N SER A 65 4.29 -5.35 -2.46
CA SER A 65 4.92 -6.23 -1.47
C SER A 65 6.24 -6.77 -1.99
N ALA A 66 7.21 -6.90 -1.09
CA ALA A 66 8.52 -7.47 -1.37
C ALA A 66 9.00 -8.29 -0.16
N ASP A 67 9.95 -9.18 -0.40
CA ASP A 67 10.61 -9.92 0.68
C ASP A 67 11.42 -8.96 1.55
N PHE A 68 11.13 -8.91 2.85
CA PHE A 68 11.91 -8.08 3.78
C PHE A 68 13.28 -8.71 4.03
N ARG A 69 14.33 -8.05 3.54
CA ARG A 69 15.73 -8.39 3.77
C ARG A 69 16.38 -7.30 4.64
N PRO A 70 16.70 -7.58 5.92
CA PRO A 70 17.29 -6.58 6.81
C PRO A 70 18.60 -5.97 6.30
N GLU A 71 19.33 -6.71 5.47
CA GLU A 71 20.63 -6.31 4.92
C GLU A 71 20.54 -5.18 3.90
N GLU A 72 19.35 -4.93 3.34
CA GLU A 72 19.11 -3.85 2.36
C GLU A 72 18.92 -2.49 3.04
N PHE A 73 18.76 -2.45 4.37
CA PHE A 73 18.57 -1.22 5.13
C PHE A 73 19.88 -0.83 5.80
N THR A 74 20.40 0.34 5.45
CA THR A 74 21.62 0.88 6.02
C THR A 74 21.34 2.17 6.80
N ASP A 75 22.34 2.63 7.52
CA ASP A 75 22.28 3.89 8.27
C ASP A 75 22.74 5.01 7.33
N ASP A 76 21.78 5.67 6.67
CA ASP A 76 22.03 6.77 5.72
C ASP A 76 22.94 7.85 6.31
N TYR A 77 22.79 8.13 7.61
CA TYR A 77 23.65 9.12 8.28
C TYR A 77 25.11 8.66 8.32
N GLN A 78 25.37 7.39 8.63
CA GLN A 78 26.73 6.85 8.60
C GLN A 78 27.32 6.83 7.20
N GLU A 79 26.51 6.54 6.18
CA GLU A 79 26.96 6.55 4.79
C GLU A 79 27.31 7.95 4.32
N GLN A 80 26.42 8.93 4.54
CA GLN A 80 26.67 10.33 4.22
C GLN A 80 27.85 10.90 5.00
N LEU A 81 28.00 10.52 6.27
CA LEU A 81 29.14 10.93 7.08
C LEU A 81 30.45 10.38 6.50
N ARG A 82 30.49 9.10 6.11
CA ARG A 82 31.67 8.51 5.46
C ARG A 82 32.01 9.20 4.15
N ALA A 83 31.01 9.45 3.29
CA ALA A 83 31.21 10.18 2.05
C ALA A 83 31.81 11.58 2.30
N LEU A 84 31.28 12.31 3.28
CA LEU A 84 31.81 13.62 3.67
C LEU A 84 33.24 13.54 4.21
N LEU A 85 33.56 12.51 5.00
CA LEU A 85 34.92 12.27 5.49
C LEU A 85 35.87 11.97 4.33
N ASP A 86 35.47 11.13 3.38
CA ASP A 86 36.28 10.75 2.23
C ASP A 86 36.58 11.98 1.35
N ASP A 87 35.58 12.83 1.11
CA ASP A 87 35.75 14.10 0.41
C ASP A 87 36.64 15.09 1.19
N MET A 88 36.51 15.13 2.51
CA MET A 88 37.38 15.95 3.37
C MET A 88 38.83 15.48 3.31
N ILE A 89 39.06 14.17 3.31
CA ILE A 89 40.41 13.58 3.19
C ILE A 89 40.97 13.88 1.79
N ALA A 90 40.17 13.68 0.73
CA ALA A 90 40.57 13.96 -0.64
C ALA A 90 40.89 15.45 -0.88
N SER A 91 40.17 16.36 -0.22
CA SER A 91 40.41 17.81 -0.27
C SER A 91 41.53 18.30 0.67
N GLY A 92 42.24 17.38 1.33
CA GLY A 92 43.39 17.68 2.18
C GLY A 92 43.01 18.33 3.52
N GLY A 93 41.86 17.96 4.09
CA GLY A 93 41.36 18.46 5.37
C GLY A 93 40.63 19.80 5.28
N LYS A 94 40.25 20.24 4.08
CA LYS A 94 39.42 21.45 3.89
C LYS A 94 37.95 21.09 4.08
N LYS A 95 37.17 22.06 4.57
CA LYS A 95 35.73 21.87 4.79
C LYS A 95 35.04 21.73 3.43
N VAL A 96 34.50 20.54 3.16
CA VAL A 96 33.70 20.27 1.95
C VAL A 96 32.26 20.69 2.25
N THR A 97 31.72 21.58 1.43
CA THR A 97 30.31 21.96 1.45
C THR A 97 29.60 21.06 0.43
N VAL A 98 28.68 20.22 0.89
CA VAL A 98 27.86 19.39 0.00
C VAL A 98 26.86 20.30 -0.72
N PRO A 99 26.84 20.34 -2.07
CA PRO A 99 25.79 21.04 -2.79
C PRO A 99 24.45 20.30 -2.64
N GLU A 100 23.35 21.03 -2.43
CA GLU A 100 22.01 20.47 -2.50
C GLU A 100 21.82 19.88 -3.91
N THR A 101 21.51 18.58 -3.99
CA THR A 101 21.29 17.91 -5.27
C THR A 101 19.84 18.19 -5.69
N ASP A 102 19.66 18.96 -6.76
CA ASP A 102 18.36 19.21 -7.38
C ASP A 102 17.85 17.91 -8.04
N GLU A 103 16.97 17.17 -7.37
CA GLU A 103 16.41 15.91 -7.88
C GLU A 103 15.29 16.10 -8.95
N ASP A 104 15.00 17.33 -9.38
CA ASP A 104 13.76 17.68 -10.10
C ASP A 104 13.91 17.98 -11.60
N SER A 105 14.76 17.25 -12.35
CA SER A 105 14.94 17.52 -13.80
C SER A 105 14.57 16.38 -14.76
N GLY A 106 14.05 15.25 -14.28
CA GLY A 106 13.83 14.06 -15.13
C GLY A 106 12.40 13.74 -15.55
N GLN A 107 11.37 14.26 -14.87
CA GLN A 107 10.03 13.63 -14.92
C GLN A 107 9.07 14.25 -15.96
N ASP A 108 9.37 15.43 -16.50
CA ASP A 108 8.40 16.14 -17.35
C ASP A 108 8.28 15.57 -18.76
N ALA A 109 9.38 15.07 -19.34
CA ALA A 109 9.38 14.60 -20.73
C ALA A 109 8.66 13.25 -20.90
N GLU A 110 8.80 12.33 -19.93
CA GLU A 110 8.20 11.00 -19.98
C GLU A 110 6.68 11.05 -19.72
N VAL A 111 6.23 11.95 -18.84
CA VAL A 111 4.80 12.12 -18.51
C VAL A 111 4.00 12.65 -19.70
N VAL A 112 4.58 13.50 -20.54
CA VAL A 112 3.91 14.04 -21.75
C VAL A 112 3.58 12.93 -22.75
N ASP A 113 4.44 11.92 -22.92
CA ASP A 113 4.21 10.80 -23.85
C ASP A 113 3.12 9.84 -23.33
N LEU A 114 3.10 9.55 -22.02
CA LEU A 114 2.06 8.71 -21.42
C LEU A 114 0.66 9.33 -21.53
N VAL A 115 0.54 10.65 -21.32
CA VAL A 115 -0.73 11.38 -21.48
C VAL A 115 -1.19 11.36 -22.95
N ALA A 116 -0.27 11.47 -23.91
CA ALA A 116 -0.58 11.39 -25.33
C ALA A 116 -1.01 9.97 -25.76
N ALA A 117 -0.32 8.94 -25.26
CA ALA A 117 -0.66 7.54 -25.49
C ALA A 117 -2.03 7.17 -24.90
N LEU A 118 -2.35 7.67 -23.71
CA LEU A 118 -3.64 7.44 -23.06
C LEU A 118 -4.81 8.08 -23.83
N ARG A 119 -4.65 9.33 -24.28
CA ARG A 119 -5.67 10.01 -25.11
C ARG A 119 -5.96 9.23 -26.39
N ARG A 120 -4.91 8.73 -27.07
CA ARG A 120 -5.06 7.87 -28.26
C ARG A 120 -5.79 6.57 -27.95
N SER A 121 -5.52 5.95 -26.79
CA SER A 121 -6.23 4.73 -26.38
C SER A 121 -7.72 4.96 -26.10
N VAL A 122 -8.09 6.14 -25.57
CA VAL A 122 -9.49 6.50 -25.29
C VAL A 122 -10.25 6.86 -26.56
N GLU A 123 -9.62 7.56 -27.49
CA GLU A 123 -10.19 7.88 -28.81
C GLU A 123 -10.38 6.60 -29.65
N ALA A 124 -9.40 5.70 -29.65
CA ALA A 124 -9.50 4.39 -30.30
C ALA A 124 -10.60 3.50 -29.70
N ALA A 125 -10.92 3.68 -28.41
CA ALA A 125 -12.00 2.98 -27.72
C ALA A 125 -13.41 3.60 -27.92
N GLY A 126 -13.54 4.66 -28.73
CA GLY A 126 -14.84 5.15 -29.22
C GLY A 126 -15.49 6.28 -28.41
N GLY A 127 -14.73 7.05 -27.61
CA GLY A 127 -15.23 8.21 -26.88
C GLY A 127 -15.47 9.44 -27.76
N ARG A 128 -16.65 9.56 -28.40
CA ARG A 128 -17.12 10.83 -28.96
C ARG A 128 -17.58 11.75 -27.82
N VAL A 129 -16.73 12.67 -27.36
CA VAL A 129 -17.18 13.85 -26.62
C VAL A 129 -17.58 14.89 -27.68
N GLY A 130 -18.89 15.07 -27.82
CA GLY A 130 -19.47 16.04 -28.74
C GLY A 130 -19.15 17.46 -28.32
N ASP A 131 -18.49 18.18 -29.21
CA ASP A 131 -18.51 19.63 -29.29
C ASP A 131 -19.97 20.10 -29.41
N ARG A 132 -20.47 20.78 -28.38
CA ARG A 132 -21.71 21.56 -28.41
C ARG A 132 -21.49 22.83 -27.60
N ASP A 133 -21.17 23.88 -28.35
CA ASP A 133 -21.67 25.24 -28.20
C ASP A 133 -22.77 25.39 -27.13
N SER A 134 -22.50 26.21 -26.11
CA SER A 134 -23.52 26.67 -25.17
C SER A 134 -23.30 28.14 -24.82
N GLY A 135 -23.84 28.99 -25.68
CA GLY A 135 -24.29 30.32 -25.31
C GLY A 135 -25.39 30.28 -24.23
N THR A 136 -25.20 31.10 -23.21
CA THR A 136 -26.17 31.97 -22.53
C THR A 136 -27.59 31.42 -22.27
N SER A 137 -27.85 31.10 -20.99
CA SER A 137 -29.18 31.03 -20.33
C SER A 137 -29.87 32.42 -20.27
N PRO A 138 -31.11 32.63 -19.72
CA PRO A 138 -32.16 31.70 -19.22
C PRO A 138 -33.62 32.09 -19.58
N LYS A 139 -34.61 31.20 -19.33
CA LYS A 139 -35.75 31.38 -18.38
C LYS A 139 -36.95 30.43 -18.60
N LYS A 140 -37.23 29.66 -17.55
CA LYS A 140 -38.50 29.46 -16.81
C LYS A 140 -39.84 29.75 -17.51
N ALA A 141 -40.69 28.72 -17.63
CA ALA A 141 -42.12 28.67 -17.24
C ALA A 141 -42.70 27.31 -17.70
N SER A 142 -43.28 26.48 -16.82
CA SER A 142 -44.71 26.43 -16.50
C SER A 142 -45.41 25.15 -17.00
N ARG A 143 -45.90 24.39 -16.01
CA ARG A 143 -47.25 23.78 -15.93
C ARG A 143 -47.58 22.44 -16.62
N THR A 144 -47.87 21.51 -15.71
CA THR A 144 -49.04 20.62 -15.63
C THR A 144 -49.29 19.54 -16.68
N ALA A 145 -49.26 18.33 -16.13
CA ALA A 145 -50.37 17.38 -16.08
C ALA A 145 -50.57 16.39 -17.24
N LYS A 146 -50.66 15.14 -16.77
CA LYS A 146 -51.73 14.17 -17.02
C LYS A 146 -51.38 13.01 -17.97
N LYS A 147 -51.41 11.85 -17.30
CA LYS A 147 -52.21 10.66 -17.62
C LYS A 147 -51.66 9.66 -18.64
N THR A 148 -51.59 8.43 -18.11
CA THR A 148 -52.08 7.16 -18.70
C THR A 148 -51.34 6.64 -19.93
N THR A 149 -51.15 5.35 -20.17
CA THR A 149 -51.45 4.07 -19.51
C THR A 149 -50.79 3.02 -20.39
N LYS A 150 -50.61 1.82 -19.84
CA LYS A 150 -50.73 0.55 -20.56
C LYS A 150 -49.56 0.14 -21.48
N LYS A 151 -48.89 -0.93 -21.04
CA LYS A 151 -49.13 -2.31 -21.51
C LYS A 151 -47.81 -3.02 -21.87
N ALA A 152 -47.39 -3.91 -20.97
CA ALA A 152 -46.53 -5.06 -21.25
C ALA A 152 -47.26 -6.08 -22.16
N PRO A 153 -46.73 -7.27 -22.49
CA PRO A 153 -45.35 -7.79 -22.45
C PRO A 153 -44.96 -8.50 -23.76
N ALA A 154 -43.71 -8.97 -23.89
CA ALA A 154 -43.43 -10.17 -24.70
C ALA A 154 -42.21 -10.94 -24.15
N LYS A 155 -42.49 -12.16 -23.66
CA LYS A 155 -41.54 -13.21 -23.29
C LYS A 155 -41.02 -13.93 -24.54
N LYS A 156 -39.73 -14.29 -24.59
CA LYS A 156 -39.20 -15.58 -25.08
C LYS A 156 -37.72 -15.66 -24.67
N ALA A 157 -37.36 -16.37 -23.60
CA ALA A 157 -37.16 -17.82 -23.47
C ALA A 157 -35.84 -18.35 -24.08
N THR A 158 -35.01 -18.91 -23.19
CA THR A 158 -34.00 -20.00 -23.38
C THR A 158 -32.76 -19.67 -24.24
N ALA A 159 -31.53 -20.05 -23.89
CA ALA A 159 -31.11 -21.30 -23.29
C ALA A 159 -29.82 -21.20 -22.45
N LYS A 160 -29.79 -22.13 -21.49
CA LYS A 160 -28.78 -22.54 -20.53
C LYS A 160 -27.62 -23.28 -21.23
N LYS A 161 -26.36 -23.01 -20.90
CA LYS A 161 -25.31 -24.04 -20.91
C LYS A 161 -24.33 -23.81 -19.77
N ALA A 162 -24.24 -24.83 -18.92
CA ALA A 162 -23.42 -24.88 -17.73
C ALA A 162 -22.08 -25.56 -18.01
N ALA A 163 -21.07 -25.10 -17.26
CA ALA A 163 -20.00 -25.81 -16.57
C ALA A 163 -19.22 -26.93 -17.28
N THR A 164 -17.89 -26.85 -17.18
CA THR A 164 -17.07 -27.99 -16.71
C THR A 164 -15.86 -27.50 -15.92
N LYS A 165 -15.74 -28.02 -14.70
CA LYS A 165 -14.69 -27.85 -13.70
C LYS A 165 -13.82 -29.11 -13.76
N LYS A 166 -12.50 -29.00 -13.79
CA LYS A 166 -11.57 -30.13 -13.56
C LYS A 166 -10.31 -29.68 -12.80
N THR A 167 -10.26 -30.10 -11.54
CA THR A 167 -9.12 -30.55 -10.73
C THR A 167 -9.64 -31.82 -10.01
N PRO A 168 -8.83 -32.77 -9.47
CA PRO A 168 -7.58 -32.55 -8.74
C PRO A 168 -6.50 -33.66 -8.85
N ALA A 169 -5.31 -33.42 -8.28
CA ALA A 169 -4.46 -34.51 -7.77
C ALA A 169 -3.59 -34.01 -6.60
N LYS A 170 -3.94 -34.47 -5.39
CA LYS A 170 -3.20 -34.36 -4.14
C LYS A 170 -2.33 -35.62 -4.01
N LYS A 171 -1.03 -35.48 -3.77
CA LYS A 171 -0.16 -36.58 -3.31
C LYS A 171 0.41 -36.20 -1.94
N THR A 172 0.18 -37.09 -0.99
CA THR A 172 0.65 -37.05 0.41
C THR A 172 1.47 -38.32 0.63
N ALA A 173 2.63 -38.22 1.27
CA ALA A 173 3.41 -39.29 1.90
C ALA A 173 4.42 -38.60 2.85
N ALA A 174 4.21 -38.64 4.17
CA ALA A 174 4.68 -39.66 5.13
C ALA A 174 6.20 -39.63 5.35
N THR A 175 6.69 -38.91 6.37
CA THR A 175 7.10 -39.38 7.72
C THR A 175 8.20 -40.45 7.77
N LYS A 176 9.35 -40.06 8.35
CA LYS A 176 10.27 -40.96 9.06
C LYS A 176 11.02 -40.18 10.15
N PRO A 177 10.91 -40.52 11.45
CA PRO A 177 11.77 -39.96 12.49
C PRO A 177 12.95 -40.90 12.73
N THR A 178 14.18 -40.38 12.73
CA THR A 178 15.34 -41.08 13.27
C THR A 178 15.71 -40.47 14.60
N ALA A 179 15.41 -41.20 15.67
CA ALA A 179 16.02 -41.01 16.97
C ALA A 179 17.51 -41.38 16.91
N ARG A 180 18.38 -40.53 17.47
CA ARG A 180 19.66 -41.00 18.00
C ARG A 180 19.97 -40.30 19.32
N LYS A 181 20.17 -41.14 20.32
CA LYS A 181 20.45 -40.87 21.73
C LYS A 181 21.97 -40.81 21.91
N ARG A 182 22.43 -39.81 22.66
CA ARG A 182 23.63 -39.72 23.53
C ARG A 182 24.99 -40.22 23.00
N ALA A 183 25.97 -39.32 23.03
CA ALA A 183 27.04 -39.32 24.04
C ALA A 183 27.30 -37.87 24.46
#